data_AF-Q08JC1-F1
#
_entry.id   AF-Q08JC1-F1
#
_cell.length_a   1.000
_cell.length_b   1.000
_cell.length_c   1.000
_cell.angle_alpha   90.00
_cell.angle_beta   90.00
_cell.angle_gamma   90.00
#
_symmetry.space_group_name_H-M   'P 1'
#
loop_
_entity.id
_entity.type
_entity.pdbx_description
1 polymer ?
#
loop_
_entity_poly.entity_id
_entity_poly.type
_entity_poly.pdbx_seq_one_letter_code
_entity_poly.pdbx_strand_id
1 'polypeptide(L)'
;MVLFITGLLPHKKVCFRCKSRSCPHCGVKVGAQWIQYLLSLVPDCPWQHIVFTLPCQYWSLVFHNRWLLAEMSRIAADVILEICRQAAVEPGIFTVIHTWGRDQQWHPHIHLSTTAGGVTSGHT
;
A
#
# COMPACT_ATOMS: atom_id res chain seq x y z
N MET A 1 -20.04 15.90 -25.39
CA MET A 1 -21.15 16.39 -26.23
C MET A 1 -22.31 16.72 -25.31
N VAL A 2 -22.56 18.01 -25.05
CA VAL A 2 -23.67 18.46 -24.21
C VAL A 2 -24.81 18.84 -25.14
N LEU A 3 -25.90 18.06 -25.11
CA LEU A 3 -27.11 18.36 -25.88
C LEU A 3 -27.94 19.34 -25.03
N PHE A 4 -28.16 20.55 -25.54
CA PHE A 4 -29.03 21.54 -24.90
C PHE A 4 -30.46 21.37 -25.42
N ILE A 5 -31.36 20.91 -24.55
CA ILE A 5 -32.81 20.94 -24.78
C ILE A 5 -33.38 21.95 -23.79
N THR A 6 -34.03 22.99 -24.32
CA THR A 6 -34.70 24.06 -23.58
C THR A 6 -35.94 23.52 -22.86
N GLY A 7 -36.01 23.67 -21.53
CA GLY A 7 -37.25 23.42 -20.75
C GLY A 7 -37.01 22.97 -19.30
N LEU A 8 -37.18 23.91 -18.36
CA LEU A 8 -37.57 23.84 -16.93
C LEU A 8 -37.66 22.49 -16.16
N LEU A 9 -36.74 21.54 -16.36
CA LEU A 9 -36.57 20.36 -15.51
C LEU A 9 -35.31 20.50 -14.65
N PRO A 10 -35.33 20.07 -13.37
CA PRO A 10 -34.14 20.11 -12.52
C PRO A 10 -33.03 19.29 -13.18
N HIS A 11 -31.97 19.99 -13.57
CA HIS A 11 -30.87 19.42 -14.34
C HIS A 11 -30.06 18.48 -13.43
N LYS A 12 -30.34 17.18 -13.47
CA LYS A 12 -29.57 16.17 -12.73
C LYS A 12 -28.26 15.89 -13.46
N LYS A 13 -27.15 16.48 -12.98
CA LYS A 13 -25.81 16.12 -13.46
C LYS A 13 -25.44 14.73 -12.95
N VAL A 14 -25.36 13.75 -13.85
CA VAL A 14 -24.87 12.40 -13.55
C VAL A 14 -23.44 12.28 -14.07
N CYS A 15 -22.46 12.30 -13.17
CA CYS A 15 -21.06 12.11 -13.54
C CYS A 15 -20.76 10.62 -13.77
N PHE A 16 -20.46 10.25 -15.02
CA PHE A 16 -20.01 8.91 -15.35
C PHE A 16 -18.60 8.67 -14.82
N ARG A 17 -18.39 7.55 -14.10
CA ARG A 17 -17.08 7.13 -13.59
C ARG A 17 -16.54 6.01 -14.47
N CYS A 18 -15.29 6.11 -14.90
CA CYS A 18 -14.60 5.05 -15.63
C CYS A 18 -14.18 3.87 -14.72
N LYS A 19 -14.18 4.06 -13.39
CA LYS A 19 -13.77 3.08 -12.36
C LYS A 19 -12.33 2.55 -12.50
N SER A 20 -11.52 3.11 -13.40
CA SER A 20 -10.12 2.73 -13.57
C SER A 20 -9.27 3.27 -12.42
N ARG A 21 -8.40 2.42 -11.87
CA ARG A 21 -7.39 2.80 -10.86
C ARG A 21 -6.35 3.78 -11.41
N SER A 22 -6.09 3.73 -12.72
CA SER A 22 -5.13 4.62 -13.39
C SER A 22 -5.75 5.97 -13.77
N CYS A 23 -7.06 6.16 -13.61
CA CYS A 23 -7.69 7.44 -13.90
C CYS A 23 -7.33 8.47 -12.81
N PRO A 24 -6.82 9.66 -13.17
CA PRO A 24 -6.41 10.69 -12.21
C PRO A 24 -7.58 11.29 -11.42
N HIS A 25 -8.82 10.96 -11.79
CA HIS A 25 -10.02 11.38 -11.05
C HIS A 25 -10.64 10.22 -10.25
N CYS A 26 -10.98 9.11 -10.93
CA CYS A 26 -11.63 7.98 -10.28
C CYS A 26 -10.68 7.21 -9.35
N GLY A 27 -9.45 6.94 -9.81
CA GLY A 27 -8.44 6.23 -9.05
C GLY A 27 -7.97 7.02 -7.83
N VAL A 28 -7.73 8.32 -7.99
CA VAL A 28 -7.34 9.22 -6.90
C VAL A 28 -8.41 9.27 -5.82
N LYS A 29 -9.70 9.41 -6.20
CA LYS A 29 -10.80 9.42 -5.21
C LYS A 29 -10.87 8.11 -4.41
N VAL A 30 -10.79 6.96 -5.09
CA VAL A 30 -10.83 5.64 -4.42
C VAL A 30 -9.59 5.47 -3.54
N GLY A 31 -8.42 5.89 -4.00
CA GLY A 31 -7.18 5.87 -3.23
C GLY A 31 -7.29 6.70 -1.96
N ALA A 32 -7.82 7.93 -2.05
CA ALA A 32 -8.05 8.78 -0.88
C ALA A 32 -9.02 8.15 0.13
N GLN A 33 -10.13 7.55 -0.35
CA GLN A 33 -11.08 6.84 0.52
C GLN A 33 -10.43 5.65 1.22
N TRP A 34 -9.58 4.91 0.51
CA TRP A 34 -8.85 3.78 1.07
C TRP A 34 -7.80 4.22 2.10
N ILE A 35 -7.09 5.33 1.85
CA ILE A 35 -6.16 5.92 2.83
C ILE A 35 -6.90 6.27 4.12
N GLN A 36 -8.07 6.92 4.04
CA GLN A 36 -8.86 7.28 5.23
C GLN A 36 -9.31 6.03 6.01
N TYR A 37 -9.74 4.99 5.31
CA TYR A 37 -10.06 3.71 5.94
C TYR A 37 -8.83 3.10 6.63
N LEU A 38 -7.67 3.05 5.98
CA LEU A 38 -6.45 2.55 6.61
C LEU A 38 -6.04 3.36 7.83
N LEU A 39 -6.09 4.69 7.75
CA LEU A 39 -5.78 5.58 8.88
C LEU A 39 -6.73 5.36 10.07
N SER A 40 -7.97 4.90 9.83
CA SER A 40 -8.89 4.53 10.91
C SER A 40 -8.58 3.18 11.59
N LEU A 41 -7.76 2.33 10.96
CA LEU A 41 -7.38 1.02 11.50
C LEU A 41 -6.05 1.05 12.23
N VAL A 42 -5.15 1.96 11.85
CA VAL A 42 -3.80 2.03 12.39
C VAL A 42 -3.71 3.02 13.56
N PRO A 43 -2.86 2.76 14.56
CA PRO A 43 -2.66 3.69 15.68
C PRO A 43 -2.04 5.02 15.23
N ASP A 44 -2.50 6.11 15.85
CA ASP A 44 -1.93 7.44 15.71
C ASP A 44 -0.61 7.54 16.49
N CYS A 45 0.48 7.17 15.81
CA CYS A 45 1.83 7.18 16.36
C CYS A 45 2.85 7.40 15.23
N PRO A 46 4.13 7.67 15.54
CA PRO A 46 5.16 7.77 14.51
C PRO A 46 5.39 6.43 13.80
N TRP A 47 5.51 6.47 12.47
CA TRP A 47 5.82 5.33 11.62
C TRP A 47 7.17 5.51 10.93
N GLN A 48 7.90 4.41 10.75
CA GLN A 48 9.13 4.32 10.00
C GLN A 48 8.88 3.57 8.68
N HIS A 49 9.32 4.15 7.57
CA HIS A 49 9.29 3.52 6.26
C HIS A 49 10.62 2.84 5.96
N ILE A 50 10.59 1.57 5.55
CA ILE A 50 11.74 0.75 5.20
C ILE A 50 11.48 0.13 3.82
N VAL A 51 12.53 0.03 3.00
CA VAL A 51 12.45 -0.63 1.69
C VAL A 51 13.39 -1.82 1.67
N PHE A 52 12.84 -3.01 1.43
CA PHE A 52 13.63 -4.22 1.17
C PHE A 52 13.71 -4.43 -0.33
N THR A 53 14.92 -4.33 -0.88
CA THR A 53 15.19 -4.55 -2.30
C THR A 53 15.97 -5.86 -2.48
N LEU A 54 15.45 -6.74 -3.33
CA LEU A 54 16.12 -7.96 -3.68
C LEU A 54 17.31 -7.66 -4.62
N PRO A 55 18.49 -8.29 -4.45
CA PRO A 55 19.58 -8.18 -5.41
C PRO A 55 19.15 -8.61 -6.82
N CYS A 56 19.64 -7.93 -7.86
CA CYS A 56 19.16 -8.09 -9.24
C CYS A 56 19.31 -9.51 -9.81
N GLN A 57 20.32 -10.25 -9.36
CA GLN A 57 20.55 -11.66 -9.73
C GLN A 57 19.37 -12.59 -9.41
N TYR A 58 18.52 -12.23 -8.45
CA TYR A 58 17.34 -13.02 -8.07
C TYR A 58 16.03 -12.52 -8.68
N TRP A 59 16.04 -11.41 -9.43
CA TRP A 59 14.82 -10.84 -9.99
C TRP A 59 14.13 -11.79 -10.97
N SER A 60 14.90 -12.54 -11.76
CA SER A 60 14.35 -13.55 -12.69
C SER A 60 13.63 -14.68 -11.94
N LEU A 61 14.15 -15.10 -10.78
CA LEU A 61 13.51 -16.13 -9.95
C LEU A 61 12.10 -15.68 -9.53
N VAL A 62 11.98 -14.45 -9.03
CA VAL A 62 10.69 -13.86 -8.59
C VAL A 62 9.77 -13.55 -9.77
N PHE A 63 10.34 -13.21 -10.93
CA PHE A 63 9.57 -12.99 -12.15
C PHE A 63 8.81 -14.27 -12.56
N HIS A 64 9.52 -15.40 -12.61
CA HIS A 64 8.94 -16.69 -12.99
C HIS A 64 8.11 -17.35 -11.88
N ASN A 65 8.39 -17.03 -10.61
CA ASN A 65 7.71 -17.59 -9.45
C ASN A 65 6.94 -16.50 -8.69
N ARG A 66 5.79 -16.10 -9.22
CA ARG A 66 5.00 -14.96 -8.71
C ARG A 66 4.56 -15.09 -7.26
N TRP A 67 4.40 -16.31 -6.75
CA TRP A 67 4.07 -16.58 -5.36
C TRP A 67 5.13 -16.06 -4.39
N LEU A 68 6.39 -15.95 -4.83
CA LEU A 68 7.49 -15.39 -4.04
C LEU A 68 7.26 -13.92 -3.69
N LEU A 69 6.41 -13.18 -4.41
CA LEU A 69 6.09 -11.80 -4.03
C LEU A 69 5.39 -11.71 -2.67
N ALA A 70 4.43 -12.62 -2.43
CA ALA A 70 3.75 -12.69 -1.13
C ALA A 70 4.74 -13.13 -0.05
N GLU A 71 5.60 -14.10 -0.38
CA GLU A 71 6.61 -14.61 0.54
C GLU A 71 7.66 -13.56 0.92
N MET A 72 8.11 -12.73 -0.03
CA MET A 72 8.98 -11.59 0.23
C MET A 72 8.35 -10.62 1.25
N SER A 73 7.04 -10.36 1.13
CA SER A 73 6.31 -9.51 2.06
C SER A 73 6.28 -10.10 3.47
N ARG A 74 6.03 -11.41 3.58
CA ARG A 74 6.04 -12.17 4.83
C ARG A 74 7.42 -12.15 5.49
N ILE A 75 8.46 -12.49 4.74
CA ILE A 75 9.85 -12.50 5.21
C ILE A 75 10.29 -11.10 5.68
N ALA A 76 9.92 -10.04 4.94
CA ALA A 76 10.23 -8.67 5.36
C ALA A 76 9.61 -8.32 6.72
N ALA A 77 8.37 -8.75 6.97
CA ALA A 77 7.71 -8.57 8.26
C ALA A 77 8.39 -9.40 9.36
N ASP A 78 8.71 -10.67 9.09
CA ASP A 78 9.40 -11.55 10.04
C ASP A 78 10.73 -10.97 10.51
N VAL A 79 11.51 -10.35 9.63
CA VAL A 79 12.77 -9.69 9.99
C VAL A 79 12.55 -8.60 11.04
N ILE A 80 11.52 -7.77 10.86
CA ILE A 80 11.20 -6.71 11.82
C ILE A 80 10.67 -7.29 13.13
N LEU A 81 9.79 -8.30 13.05
CA LEU A 81 9.27 -8.99 14.23
C LEU A 81 10.40 -9.62 15.06
N GLU A 82 11.37 -10.26 14.41
CA GLU A 82 12.49 -10.89 15.10
C GLU A 82 13.39 -9.86 15.79
N ILE A 83 13.62 -8.69 15.17
CA ILE A 83 14.35 -7.58 15.78
C ILE A 83 13.58 -7.04 17.00
N CYS A 84 12.28 -6.76 16.86
CA CYS A 84 11.48 -6.20 17.94
C CYS A 84 11.26 -7.18 19.11
N ARG A 85 11.27 -8.49 18.83
CA ARG A 85 11.23 -9.55 19.86
C ARG A 85 12.42 -9.45 20.82
N GLN A 86 13.61 -9.08 20.33
CA GLN A 86 14.79 -8.86 21.18
C GLN A 86 14.63 -7.68 22.13
N ALA A 87 13.78 -6.71 21.76
CA ALA A 87 13.42 -5.56 22.59
C ALA A 87 12.15 -5.78 23.43
N ALA A 88 11.53 -6.96 23.37
CA ALA A 88 10.25 -7.27 24.01
C ALA A 88 9.11 -6.28 23.65
N VAL A 89 9.11 -5.80 22.40
CA VAL A 89 8.12 -4.87 21.87
C VAL A 89 7.38 -5.53 20.70
N GLU A 90 6.06 -5.35 20.65
CA GLU A 90 5.23 -5.76 19.50
C GLU A 90 4.91 -4.53 18.63
N PRO A 91 5.47 -4.44 17.41
CA PRO A 91 5.23 -3.32 16.51
C PRO A 91 3.96 -3.53 15.66
N GLY A 92 3.35 -2.43 15.20
CA GLY A 92 2.43 -2.48 14.07
C GLY A 92 3.22 -2.54 12.75
N ILE A 93 2.86 -3.45 11.85
CA ILE A 93 3.54 -3.64 10.56
C ILE A 93 2.52 -3.62 9.41
N PHE A 94 2.86 -2.91 8.34
CA PHE A 94 2.13 -2.92 7.08
C PHE A 94 3.11 -3.05 5.91
N THR A 95 2.81 -3.89 4.93
CA THR A 95 3.67 -4.14 3.77
C THR A 95 2.95 -3.90 2.45
N VAL A 96 3.69 -3.36 1.47
CA VAL A 96 3.24 -3.13 0.10
C VAL A 96 4.28 -3.68 -0.86
N ILE A 97 3.84 -4.55 -1.75
CA ILE A 97 4.69 -5.13 -2.80
C ILE A 97 4.71 -4.18 -3.99
N HIS A 98 5.89 -3.72 -4.38
CA HIS A 98 6.12 -3.02 -5.64
C HIS A 98 6.93 -3.89 -6.58
N THR A 99 6.58 -3.84 -7.86
CA THR A 99 7.18 -4.72 -8.90
C THR A 99 7.87 -3.94 -10.02
N TRP A 100 7.75 -2.61 -10.00
CA TRP A 100 8.35 -1.72 -10.99
C TRP A 100 9.17 -0.63 -10.33
N GLY A 101 10.30 -0.33 -10.96
CA GLY A 101 11.14 0.83 -10.63
C GLY A 101 10.56 2.11 -11.20
N ARG A 102 11.25 3.23 -10.95
CA ARG A 102 10.90 4.55 -11.50
C ARG A 102 10.91 4.56 -13.03
N ASP A 103 11.82 3.80 -13.62
CA ASP A 103 11.98 3.59 -15.06
C ASP A 103 11.00 2.56 -15.65
N GLN A 104 10.04 2.08 -14.84
CA GLN A 104 9.07 1.03 -15.18
C GLN A 104 9.73 -0.30 -15.58
N GLN A 105 10.98 -0.52 -15.19
CA GLN A 105 11.62 -1.82 -15.32
C GLN A 105 11.23 -2.74 -14.18
N TRP A 106 11.31 -4.05 -14.43
CA TRP A 106 11.07 -5.06 -13.41
C TRP A 106 12.03 -4.87 -12.23
N HIS A 107 11.47 -4.51 -11.08
CA HIS A 107 12.21 -4.19 -9.86
C HIS A 107 11.38 -4.60 -8.64
N PRO A 108 11.37 -5.88 -8.26
CA PRO A 108 10.61 -6.36 -7.12
C PRO A 108 11.23 -5.86 -5.80
N HIS A 109 10.46 -5.07 -5.06
CA HIS A 109 10.85 -4.54 -3.74
C HIS A 109 9.63 -4.42 -2.82
N ILE A 110 9.88 -4.50 -1.52
CA ILE A 110 8.84 -4.39 -0.49
C ILE A 110 8.99 -3.03 0.19
N HIS A 111 7.93 -2.24 0.16
CA HIS A 111 7.76 -1.11 1.06
C HIS A 111 7.15 -1.64 2.36
N LEU A 112 7.88 -1.56 3.46
CA LEU A 112 7.42 -1.93 4.78
C LEU A 112 7.30 -0.66 5.62
N SER A 113 6.14 -0.43 6.22
CA SER A 113 5.95 0.58 7.25
C SER A 113 5.80 -0.13 8.59
N THR A 114 6.57 0.30 9.59
CA THR A 114 6.48 -0.19 10.96
C THR A 114 6.26 0.97 11.91
N THR A 115 5.54 0.77 13.01
CA THR A 115 5.51 1.76 14.08
C THR A 115 6.92 1.97 14.64
N ALA A 116 7.25 3.20 15.03
CA ALA A 116 8.56 3.54 15.62
C ALA A 116 8.72 3.08 17.07
N GLY A 117 7.68 2.46 17.62
CA GLY A 117 7.64 1.78 18.92
C GLY A 117 6.62 0.65 18.85
N GLY A 118 6.14 0.18 19.99
CA GLY A 118 5.13 -0.87 20.03
C GLY A 118 4.64 -1.14 21.44
N VAL A 119 3.77 -2.13 21.58
CA VAL A 119 3.21 -2.51 22.88
C VAL A 119 4.14 -3.47 23.60
N THR A 120 4.10 -3.44 24.94
CA THR A 120 4.82 -4.39 25.80
C THR A 120 3.80 -5.14 26.65
N SER A 121 4.12 -6.35 27.09
CA SER A 121 3.22 -7.25 27.82
C SER A 121 2.71 -6.74 29.19
N GLY A 122 3.10 -5.53 29.60
CA GLY A 122 2.63 -4.88 30.84
C GLY A 122 1.80 -3.61 30.65
N HIS A 123 1.50 -3.20 29.41
CA HIS A 123 0.82 -1.92 29.11
C HIS A 123 -0.33 -2.06 28.10
N THR A 124 -0.97 -3.23 28.03
CA THR A 124 -2.20 -3.45 27.23
C THR A 124 -3.46 -3.20 28.05
#